data_AF-A0A499UTG2-F1
#
_entry.id   AF-A0A499UTG2-F1
#
_cell.length_a   1.000
_cell.length_b   1.000
_cell.length_c   1.000
_cell.angle_alpha   90.00
_cell.angle_beta   90.00
_cell.angle_gamma   90.00
#
_symmetry.space_group_name_H-M   'P 1'
#
loop_
_entity.id
_entity.type
_entity.pdbx_description
1 polymer ?
#
loop_
_entity_poly.entity_id
_entity_poly.type
_entity_poly.pdbx_seq_one_letter_code
_entity_poly.pdbx_strand_id
1 'polypeptide(L)'
;MPHRCGILTYAIAAGAVATAGLVCPSDATAAAPRTATSDFNGDGYADLAVGVPDGTVGGQAKAGYVNIVWGGPKGVGAYGSIRVTQATPEVPGTPEAGDRFGASVALVDLNGDGIAELLAGVPGEDVIDRGTDAGMVIAVGGSTDEPGPGATVLTGPSPSAAYGTSVAAAELTGDDNKEIVIGGTDKVVARVIQGEDSMITTVVAAPMGGRAPVLTTGDFDSDGTADLAVAYWTAGNPNTQSHVRLWRWDADRSEMANFWNTDNAGVTALAAGDFDGDGHDDLALGECREIADENIDDPCGPEELAEGAASTSTTEAPRAARSAAAPRLSTRTRRVSRAWPRTATASAPPLPSPTSTATAATT
;
A
#
# COMPACT_ATOMS: atom_id res chain seq x y z
N MET A 1 7.39 -34.65 -18.65
CA MET A 1 6.61 -35.61 -19.47
C MET A 1 6.34 -34.95 -20.82
N PRO A 2 6.57 -35.59 -21.97
CA PRO A 2 6.20 -34.96 -23.24
C PRO A 2 4.71 -35.25 -23.52
N HIS A 3 3.92 -34.20 -23.65
CA HIS A 3 2.50 -34.28 -24.01
C HIS A 3 2.37 -34.76 -25.46
N ARG A 4 1.58 -35.82 -25.66
CA ARG A 4 1.25 -36.37 -26.97
C ARG A 4 0.17 -35.52 -27.63
N CYS A 5 0.43 -35.05 -28.85
CA CYS A 5 -0.58 -34.47 -29.74
C CYS A 5 -1.48 -35.61 -30.25
N GLY A 6 -2.78 -35.57 -29.93
CA GLY A 6 -3.76 -36.55 -30.40
C GLY A 6 -4.18 -36.30 -31.84
N ILE A 7 -4.15 -37.34 -32.68
CA ILE A 7 -4.65 -37.31 -34.06
C ILE A 7 -6.15 -37.64 -34.03
N LEU A 8 -7.00 -36.70 -34.45
CA LEU A 8 -8.39 -36.99 -34.83
C LEU A 8 -8.42 -37.50 -36.27
N THR A 9 -8.87 -38.73 -36.47
CA THR A 9 -9.06 -39.32 -37.80
C THR A 9 -10.44 -38.93 -38.34
N TYR A 10 -10.50 -38.14 -39.41
CA TYR A 10 -11.70 -37.98 -40.24
C TYR A 10 -11.55 -38.81 -41.52
N ALA A 11 -12.59 -39.58 -41.86
CA ALA A 11 -12.69 -40.28 -43.13
C ALA A 11 -12.98 -39.28 -44.28
N ILE A 12 -12.18 -39.32 -45.34
CA ILE A 12 -12.27 -38.40 -46.49
C ILE A 12 -12.98 -39.09 -47.66
N ALA A 13 -14.00 -38.44 -48.21
CA ALA A 13 -14.47 -38.64 -49.58
C ALA A 13 -13.87 -37.56 -50.50
N ALA A 14 -13.53 -37.95 -51.73
CA ALA A 14 -12.63 -37.26 -52.66
C ALA A 14 -13.03 -35.84 -53.13
N GLY A 15 -12.03 -34.97 -53.32
CA GLY A 15 -12.10 -33.80 -54.21
C GLY A 15 -11.31 -32.57 -53.73
N ALA A 16 -10.38 -32.10 -54.58
CA ALA A 16 -9.51 -30.92 -54.46
C ALA A 16 -8.25 -31.03 -53.56
N VAL A 17 -7.08 -31.02 -54.20
CA VAL A 17 -5.78 -30.80 -53.53
C VAL A 17 -5.65 -29.30 -53.26
N ALA A 18 -6.11 -28.85 -52.10
CA ALA A 18 -5.66 -27.60 -51.52
C ALA A 18 -4.35 -27.88 -50.77
N THR A 19 -3.26 -27.22 -51.14
CA THR A 19 -2.08 -27.16 -50.27
C THR A 19 -2.47 -26.36 -49.03
N ALA A 20 -2.93 -27.05 -47.99
CA ALA A 20 -3.04 -26.48 -46.66
C ALA A 20 -1.61 -26.21 -46.19
N GLY A 21 -1.14 -24.98 -46.40
CA GLY A 21 0.07 -24.49 -45.78
C GLY A 21 -0.11 -24.63 -44.28
N LEU A 22 0.80 -25.37 -43.65
CA LEU A 22 0.91 -25.41 -42.20
C LEU A 22 1.41 -24.03 -41.77
N VAL A 23 0.49 -23.10 -41.54
CA VAL A 23 0.81 -21.85 -40.86
C VAL A 23 0.86 -22.20 -39.39
N CYS A 24 2.06 -22.45 -38.86
CA CYS A 24 2.26 -22.24 -37.42
C CYS A 24 1.83 -20.80 -37.15
N PRO A 25 0.95 -20.51 -36.19
CA PRO A 25 0.73 -19.13 -35.76
C PRO A 25 2.09 -18.60 -35.31
N SER A 26 2.69 -17.77 -36.17
CA SER A 26 3.90 -17.03 -35.89
C SER A 26 3.58 -16.06 -34.79
N ASP A 27 4.41 -16.11 -33.75
CA ASP A 27 4.47 -15.18 -32.64
C ASP A 27 3.14 -15.04 -31.90
N ALA A 28 3.07 -15.71 -30.74
CA ALA A 28 2.43 -15.06 -29.61
C ALA A 28 3.08 -13.68 -29.56
N THR A 29 2.37 -12.66 -30.04
CA THR A 29 2.76 -11.28 -29.78
C THR A 29 3.03 -11.28 -28.29
N ALA A 30 4.27 -10.98 -27.89
CA ALA A 30 4.53 -10.66 -26.51
C ALA A 30 3.42 -9.66 -26.16
N ALA A 31 2.62 -9.96 -25.14
CA ALA A 31 1.67 -8.99 -24.64
C ALA A 31 2.45 -7.67 -24.55
N ALA A 32 1.89 -6.59 -25.12
CA ALA A 32 2.50 -5.28 -24.97
C ALA A 32 2.92 -5.14 -23.51
N PRO A 33 4.13 -4.64 -23.20
CA PRO A 33 4.54 -4.49 -21.81
C PRO A 33 3.39 -3.79 -21.10
N ARG A 34 2.83 -4.44 -20.09
CA ARG A 34 1.79 -3.81 -19.29
C ARG A 34 2.44 -2.54 -18.75
N THR A 35 1.89 -1.38 -19.12
CA THR A 35 2.35 -0.10 -18.59
C THR A 35 2.36 -0.23 -17.08
N ALA A 36 3.52 0.02 -16.48
CA ALA A 36 3.63 -0.09 -15.04
C ALA A 36 2.74 0.98 -14.42
N THR A 37 1.95 0.60 -13.41
CA THR A 37 1.04 1.52 -12.71
C THR A 37 1.77 2.67 -12.01
N SER A 38 3.10 2.57 -11.85
CA SER A 38 3.97 3.55 -11.20
C SER A 38 4.97 4.19 -12.16
N ASP A 39 4.73 4.20 -13.46
CA ASP A 39 5.59 4.83 -14.47
C ASP A 39 5.37 6.35 -14.52
N PHE A 40 6.15 7.12 -13.75
CA PHE A 40 5.98 8.57 -13.61
C PHE A 40 6.60 9.34 -14.78
N ASN A 41 7.65 8.80 -15.42
CA ASN A 41 8.32 9.44 -16.54
C ASN A 41 7.77 9.00 -17.92
N GLY A 42 6.89 8.00 -17.98
CA GLY A 42 6.26 7.50 -19.20
C GLY A 42 7.21 6.67 -20.10
N ASP A 43 8.28 6.10 -19.54
CA ASP A 43 9.28 5.34 -20.31
C ASP A 43 8.95 3.84 -20.47
N GLY A 44 7.83 3.41 -19.89
CA GLY A 44 7.32 2.04 -19.89
C GLY A 44 7.83 1.18 -18.73
N TYR A 45 8.61 1.73 -17.80
CA TYR A 45 9.13 1.01 -16.64
C TYR A 45 8.59 1.59 -15.33
N ALA A 46 8.39 0.73 -14.33
CA ALA A 46 7.94 1.14 -13.01
C ALA A 46 8.98 2.04 -12.32
N ASP A 47 8.58 3.24 -11.91
CA ASP A 47 9.38 4.14 -11.09
C ASP A 47 9.12 3.92 -9.59
N LEU A 48 10.02 4.48 -8.76
CA LEU A 48 9.93 4.42 -7.30
C LEU A 48 9.90 5.82 -6.68
N ALA A 49 8.82 6.17 -6.00
CA ALA A 49 8.77 7.34 -5.13
C ALA A 49 9.34 7.03 -3.74
N VAL A 50 10.23 7.89 -3.27
CA VAL A 50 10.85 7.83 -1.95
C VAL A 50 10.58 9.13 -1.20
N GLY A 51 9.71 9.06 -0.20
CA GLY A 51 9.45 10.17 0.71
C GLY A 51 10.64 10.45 1.63
N VAL A 52 10.98 11.73 1.78
CA VAL A 52 12.01 12.22 2.71
C VAL A 52 11.42 13.36 3.57
N PRO A 53 10.44 13.06 4.44
CA PRO A 53 9.68 14.07 5.16
C PRO A 53 10.50 14.94 6.11
N ASP A 54 11.62 14.43 6.63
CA ASP A 54 12.52 15.21 7.50
C ASP A 54 13.54 16.06 6.71
N GLY A 55 13.45 16.05 5.38
CA GLY A 55 14.30 16.81 4.48
C GLY A 55 14.17 18.32 4.68
N THR A 56 15.28 19.04 4.50
CA THR A 56 15.29 20.52 4.52
C THR A 56 15.16 21.06 3.10
N VAL A 57 14.22 21.98 2.88
CA VAL A 57 13.99 22.65 1.59
C VAL A 57 13.97 24.15 1.80
N GLY A 58 14.73 24.91 1.01
CA GLY A 58 14.74 26.39 1.12
C GLY A 58 15.18 26.94 2.49
N GLY A 59 15.87 26.14 3.32
CA GLY A 59 16.24 26.50 4.69
C GLY A 59 15.21 26.13 5.76
N GLN A 60 14.06 25.57 5.36
CA GLN A 60 13.00 25.12 6.26
C GLN A 60 13.23 23.67 6.67
N ALA A 61 13.49 23.45 7.96
CA ALA A 61 13.76 22.12 8.50
C ALA A 61 12.49 21.27 8.46
N LYS A 62 12.60 20.02 8.02
CA LYS A 62 11.47 19.07 7.91
C LYS A 62 10.32 19.58 7.03
N ALA A 63 10.60 20.45 6.07
CA ALA A 63 9.65 20.77 5.01
C ALA A 63 9.34 19.54 4.13
N GLY A 64 10.33 18.65 3.98
CA GLY A 64 10.17 17.40 3.27
C GLY A 64 10.31 17.52 1.75
N TYR A 65 10.60 16.39 1.11
CA TYR A 65 10.64 16.24 -0.35
C TYR A 65 10.40 14.78 -0.74
N VAL A 66 10.07 14.55 -2.01
CA VAL A 66 10.00 13.20 -2.60
C VAL A 66 11.08 13.08 -3.67
N ASN A 67 11.85 12.00 -3.64
CA ASN A 67 12.70 11.61 -4.76
C ASN A 67 12.00 10.52 -5.56
N ILE A 68 11.76 10.75 -6.84
CA ILE A 68 11.27 9.74 -7.77
C ILE A 68 12.48 9.19 -8.51
N VAL A 69 12.72 7.89 -8.39
CA VAL A 69 13.87 7.19 -8.96
C VAL A 69 13.40 6.37 -10.15
N TRP A 70 14.00 6.61 -11.30
CA TRP A 70 13.53 6.00 -12.55
C TRP A 70 13.82 4.51 -12.61
N GLY A 71 12.83 3.79 -13.11
CA GLY A 71 12.89 2.39 -13.51
C GLY A 71 13.67 2.20 -14.79
N GLY A 72 13.77 0.94 -15.21
CA GLY A 72 14.33 0.59 -16.50
C GLY A 72 14.47 -0.92 -16.68
N PRO A 73 15.05 -1.39 -17.80
CA PRO A 73 15.17 -2.82 -18.12
C PRO A 73 15.87 -3.69 -17.06
N LYS A 74 16.64 -3.05 -16.16
CA LYS A 74 17.39 -3.73 -15.08
C LYS A 74 16.88 -3.38 -13.69
N GLY A 75 15.69 -2.78 -13.59
CA GLY A 75 15.09 -2.28 -12.35
C GLY A 75 15.49 -0.84 -12.03
N VAL A 76 15.17 -0.41 -10.82
CA VAL A 76 15.28 0.98 -10.36
C VAL A 76 16.72 1.45 -10.16
N GLY A 77 16.97 2.74 -10.42
CA GLY A 77 18.10 3.49 -9.85
C GLY A 77 19.29 3.77 -10.75
N ALA A 78 19.41 3.12 -11.91
CA ALA A 78 20.51 3.36 -12.84
C ALA A 78 20.17 4.41 -13.92
N TYR A 79 18.91 4.81 -14.01
CA TYR A 79 18.37 5.60 -15.13
C TYR A 79 18.27 7.08 -14.78
N GLY A 80 18.15 7.40 -13.49
CA GLY A 80 18.23 8.74 -12.91
C GLY A 80 17.13 8.95 -11.88
N SER A 81 16.88 10.22 -11.53
CA SER A 81 15.88 10.57 -10.53
C SER A 81 15.53 12.05 -10.60
N ILE A 82 14.32 12.39 -10.16
CA ILE A 82 13.87 13.77 -9.97
C ILE A 82 13.44 14.01 -8.53
N ARG A 83 13.58 15.25 -8.06
CA ARG A 83 13.15 15.67 -6.72
C ARG A 83 11.95 16.60 -6.82
N VAL A 84 10.89 16.29 -6.08
CA VAL A 84 9.66 17.06 -5.99
C VAL A 84 9.52 17.63 -4.57
N THR A 85 9.14 18.91 -4.47
CA THR A 85 8.93 19.64 -3.21
C THR A 85 7.77 20.64 -3.39
N GLN A 86 7.25 21.25 -2.33
CA GLN A 86 6.33 22.39 -2.45
C GLN A 86 6.96 23.65 -3.07
N ALA A 87 8.28 23.69 -3.29
CA ALA A 87 8.95 24.73 -4.07
C ALA A 87 9.14 24.36 -5.56
N THR A 88 8.72 23.16 -5.98
CA THR A 88 8.70 22.79 -7.39
C THR A 88 7.67 23.67 -8.11
N PRO A 89 7.97 24.22 -9.31
CA PRO A 89 7.01 25.02 -10.05
C PRO A 89 5.66 24.32 -10.19
N GLU A 90 4.58 25.08 -10.04
CA GLU A 90 3.19 24.60 -10.17
C GLU A 90 2.75 23.54 -9.14
N VAL A 91 3.60 23.17 -8.17
CA VAL A 91 3.19 22.39 -7.00
C VAL A 91 2.59 23.34 -5.95
N PRO A 92 1.35 23.10 -5.46
CA PRO A 92 0.72 23.94 -4.46
C PRO A 92 1.50 24.06 -3.15
N GLY A 93 1.36 25.23 -2.51
CA GLY A 93 1.94 25.53 -1.21
C GLY A 93 3.29 26.24 -1.29
N THR A 94 3.96 26.34 -0.16
CA THR A 94 5.34 26.84 -0.05
C THR A 94 5.98 26.02 1.06
N PRO A 95 7.25 25.59 0.94
CA PRO A 95 7.90 24.86 2.02
C PRO A 95 7.93 25.70 3.30
N GLU A 96 7.42 25.12 4.37
CA GLU A 96 7.46 25.63 5.74
C GLU A 96 8.08 24.58 6.67
N ALA A 97 8.48 25.00 7.86
CA ALA A 97 9.21 24.12 8.76
C ALA A 97 8.23 23.20 9.51
N GLY A 98 8.16 21.93 9.10
CA GLY A 98 7.31 20.93 9.74
C GLY A 98 6.24 20.30 8.83
N ASP A 99 6.09 20.81 7.60
CA ASP A 99 5.07 20.33 6.63
C ASP A 99 5.22 18.85 6.30
N ARG A 100 6.47 18.38 6.25
CA ARG A 100 6.85 17.00 6.00
C ARG A 100 6.28 16.48 4.69
N PHE A 101 6.36 17.27 3.62
CA PHE A 101 6.00 16.83 2.27
C PHE A 101 6.66 15.48 1.93
N GLY A 102 5.84 14.55 1.46
CA GLY A 102 6.27 13.17 1.20
C GLY A 102 6.28 12.29 2.45
N ALA A 103 5.55 12.65 3.51
CA ALA A 103 5.36 11.77 4.69
C ALA A 103 4.69 10.45 4.33
N SER A 104 3.81 10.50 3.31
CA SER A 104 3.28 9.34 2.62
C SER A 104 3.33 9.60 1.11
N VAL A 105 3.51 8.55 0.32
CA VAL A 105 3.61 8.64 -1.13
C VAL A 105 2.90 7.48 -1.82
N ALA A 106 2.33 7.74 -2.99
CA ALA A 106 1.89 6.71 -3.94
C ALA A 106 2.17 7.18 -5.37
N LEU A 107 2.50 6.24 -6.26
CA LEU A 107 2.54 6.47 -7.71
C LEU A 107 1.39 5.68 -8.33
N VAL A 108 0.50 6.38 -9.02
CA VAL A 108 -0.70 5.81 -9.62
C VAL A 108 -1.12 6.67 -10.80
N ASP A 109 -1.49 6.04 -11.92
CA ASP A 109 -2.18 6.71 -13.02
C ASP A 109 -3.62 7.01 -12.60
N LEU A 110 -3.87 8.24 -12.13
CA LEU A 110 -5.16 8.71 -11.64
C LEU A 110 -6.08 9.13 -12.78
N ASN A 111 -5.51 9.50 -13.92
CA ASN A 111 -6.23 10.16 -15.01
C ASN A 111 -6.43 9.24 -16.24
N GLY A 112 -5.77 8.08 -16.27
CA GLY A 112 -5.87 7.04 -17.31
C GLY A 112 -5.04 7.32 -18.56
N ASP A 113 -4.07 8.23 -18.53
CA ASP A 113 -3.24 8.58 -19.69
C ASP A 113 -2.01 7.68 -19.87
N GLY A 114 -1.79 6.75 -18.94
CA GLY A 114 -0.67 5.82 -18.93
C GLY A 114 0.60 6.35 -18.28
N ILE A 115 0.57 7.55 -17.69
CA ILE A 115 1.64 8.14 -16.89
C ILE A 115 1.16 8.26 -15.45
N ALA A 116 1.94 7.79 -14.50
CA ALA A 116 1.58 7.86 -13.09
C ALA A 116 1.72 9.28 -12.54
N GLU A 117 0.76 9.70 -11.73
CA GLU A 117 0.87 10.83 -10.83
C GLU A 117 1.55 10.44 -9.51
N LEU A 118 2.24 11.41 -8.90
CA LEU A 118 2.66 11.34 -7.51
C LEU A 118 1.56 11.88 -6.60
N LEU A 119 1.03 11.05 -5.72
CA LEU A 119 0.34 11.51 -4.51
C LEU A 119 1.36 11.70 -3.39
N ALA A 120 1.40 12.88 -2.80
CA ALA A 120 2.27 13.22 -1.69
C ALA A 120 1.46 13.79 -0.51
N GLY A 121 1.59 13.14 0.65
CA GLY A 121 1.03 13.64 1.90
C GLY A 121 1.90 14.71 2.54
N VAL A 122 1.24 15.73 3.09
CA VAL A 122 1.83 16.89 3.76
C VAL A 122 1.11 17.11 5.10
N PRO A 123 1.29 16.21 6.09
CA PRO A 123 0.48 16.20 7.30
C PRO A 123 0.71 17.40 8.22
N GLY A 124 1.85 18.10 8.09
CA GLY A 124 2.14 19.31 8.87
C GLY A 124 1.71 20.61 8.18
N GLU A 125 1.02 20.55 7.05
CA GLU A 125 0.61 21.76 6.34
C GLU A 125 -0.38 22.60 7.18
N ASP A 126 -0.05 23.88 7.34
CA ASP A 126 -0.97 24.89 7.83
C ASP A 126 -1.92 25.33 6.70
N VAL A 127 -3.20 25.01 6.83
CA VAL A 127 -4.19 25.31 5.78
C VAL A 127 -5.03 26.52 6.18
N ILE A 128 -5.05 27.53 5.30
CA ILE A 128 -5.88 28.73 5.45
C ILE A 128 -7.34 28.33 5.72
N ASP A 129 -7.98 28.99 6.70
CA ASP A 129 -9.35 28.72 7.18
C ASP A 129 -9.59 27.35 7.84
N ARG A 130 -8.59 26.46 7.90
CA ARG A 130 -8.66 25.16 8.61
C ARG A 130 -7.78 25.12 9.86
N GLY A 131 -6.71 25.92 9.87
CA GLY A 131 -5.81 26.09 11.01
C GLY A 131 -4.54 25.22 10.90
N THR A 132 -3.79 25.19 12.01
CA THR A 132 -2.44 24.63 12.04
C THR A 132 -2.42 23.11 11.92
N ASP A 133 -1.46 22.56 11.19
CA ASP A 133 -1.31 21.12 10.95
C ASP A 133 -2.63 20.44 10.52
N ALA A 134 -3.47 21.14 9.76
CA ALA A 134 -4.66 20.52 9.18
C ALA A 134 -4.24 19.43 8.20
N GLY A 135 -3.10 19.63 7.53
CA GLY A 135 -2.51 18.72 6.58
C GLY A 135 -3.24 18.72 5.24
N MET A 136 -2.57 18.19 4.22
CA MET A 136 -3.12 18.04 2.88
C MET A 136 -2.51 16.88 2.11
N VAL A 137 -3.14 16.52 1.00
CA VAL A 137 -2.57 15.64 -0.02
C VAL A 137 -2.49 16.41 -1.34
N ILE A 138 -1.35 16.32 -2.00
CA ILE A 138 -1.08 16.94 -3.31
C ILE A 138 -0.88 15.82 -4.33
N ALA A 139 -1.52 15.94 -5.50
CA ALA A 139 -1.20 15.17 -6.69
C ALA A 139 -0.24 16.00 -7.55
N VAL A 140 0.80 15.37 -8.13
CA VAL A 140 1.76 16.01 -9.04
C VAL A 140 1.83 15.17 -10.31
N GLY A 141 1.61 15.81 -11.47
CA GLY A 141 1.65 15.15 -12.77
C GLY A 141 3.00 14.49 -13.05
N GLY A 142 2.96 13.27 -13.60
CA GLY A 142 4.11 12.63 -14.20
C GLY A 142 4.51 13.31 -15.52
N SER A 143 5.79 13.23 -15.87
CA SER A 143 6.31 13.72 -17.15
C SER A 143 7.76 13.28 -17.36
N THR A 144 8.17 13.25 -18.63
CA THR A 144 9.49 12.77 -19.10
C THR A 144 10.67 13.62 -18.60
N ASP A 145 10.50 14.93 -18.43
CA ASP A 145 11.60 15.87 -18.16
C ASP A 145 11.49 16.54 -16.77
N GLU A 146 10.37 17.21 -16.52
CA GLU A 146 10.07 17.93 -15.26
C GLU A 146 8.72 17.49 -14.72
N PRO A 147 8.48 17.58 -13.39
CA PRO A 147 7.18 17.23 -12.82
C PRO A 147 6.11 18.13 -13.44
N GLY A 148 4.97 17.53 -13.79
CA GLY A 148 3.81 18.25 -14.27
C GLY A 148 3.17 19.14 -13.20
N PRO A 149 2.08 19.84 -13.55
CA PRO A 149 1.37 20.68 -12.59
C PRO A 149 0.88 19.88 -11.39
N GLY A 150 0.92 20.51 -10.22
CA GLY A 150 0.36 19.95 -8.99
C GLY A 150 -1.07 20.44 -8.73
N ALA A 151 -1.84 19.62 -8.03
CA ALA A 151 -3.18 19.96 -7.57
C ALA A 151 -3.41 19.49 -6.13
N THR A 152 -4.07 20.33 -5.34
CA THR A 152 -4.53 19.94 -4.00
C THR A 152 -5.67 18.93 -4.14
N VAL A 153 -5.46 17.70 -3.65
CA VAL A 153 -6.46 16.63 -3.66
C VAL A 153 -7.49 16.85 -2.56
N LEU A 154 -7.01 17.05 -1.34
CA LEU A 154 -7.85 17.28 -0.16
C LEU A 154 -7.04 17.96 0.94
N THR A 155 -7.71 18.79 1.74
CA THR A 155 -7.15 19.39 2.95
C THR A 155 -7.90 18.89 4.19
N GLY A 156 -7.20 18.81 5.31
CA GLY A 156 -7.81 18.45 6.59
C GLY A 156 -8.94 19.41 6.98
N PRO A 157 -10.01 18.91 7.61
CA PRO A 157 -11.18 19.71 7.94
C PRO A 157 -10.98 20.65 9.13
N SER A 158 -9.94 20.44 9.95
CA SER A 158 -9.73 21.13 11.22
C SER A 158 -8.26 21.15 11.63
N PRO A 159 -7.86 21.97 12.62
CA PRO A 159 -6.49 21.98 13.11
C PRO A 159 -6.08 20.60 13.62
N SER A 160 -4.82 20.23 13.40
CA SER A 160 -4.22 18.95 13.82
C SER A 160 -4.87 17.68 13.26
N ALA A 161 -5.76 17.80 12.27
CA ALA A 161 -6.31 16.63 11.57
C ALA A 161 -5.22 15.87 10.80
N ALA A 162 -4.14 16.56 10.42
CA ALA A 162 -2.95 16.01 9.77
C ALA A 162 -3.28 15.06 8.61
N TYR A 163 -4.15 15.49 7.70
CA TYR A 163 -4.44 14.72 6.49
C TYR A 163 -3.17 14.53 5.67
N GLY A 164 -2.98 13.32 5.13
CA GLY A 164 -1.77 12.95 4.39
C GLY A 164 -0.72 12.22 5.24
N THR A 165 -1.06 11.83 6.48
CA THR A 165 -0.21 10.89 7.24
C THR A 165 -0.09 9.53 6.57
N SER A 166 -1.11 9.12 5.81
CA SER A 166 -1.06 7.99 4.88
C SER A 166 -1.94 8.25 3.66
N VAL A 167 -1.56 7.66 2.53
CA VAL A 167 -2.30 7.74 1.27
C VAL A 167 -2.27 6.38 0.58
N ALA A 168 -3.38 6.02 -0.04
CA ALA A 168 -3.48 4.90 -0.98
C ALA A 168 -4.42 5.30 -2.12
N ALA A 169 -4.28 4.68 -3.27
CA ALA A 169 -5.19 4.89 -4.38
C ALA A 169 -5.35 3.62 -5.21
N ALA A 170 -6.58 3.30 -5.59
CA ALA A 170 -6.92 2.11 -6.35
C ALA A 170 -8.32 2.25 -6.97
N GLU A 171 -8.66 1.32 -7.84
CA GLU A 171 -10.00 1.18 -8.41
C GLU A 171 -10.92 0.57 -7.36
N LEU A 172 -11.64 1.38 -6.58
CA LEU A 172 -12.48 0.87 -5.50
C LEU A 172 -13.94 0.73 -5.93
N THR A 173 -14.38 1.51 -6.93
CA THR A 173 -15.80 1.53 -7.33
C THR A 173 -16.15 0.70 -8.55
N GLY A 174 -15.17 0.34 -9.38
CA GLY A 174 -15.37 -0.40 -10.62
C GLY A 174 -15.81 0.46 -11.80
N ASP A 175 -15.52 1.77 -11.77
CA ASP A 175 -15.83 2.74 -12.81
C ASP A 175 -14.61 3.18 -13.65
N ASP A 176 -13.49 2.48 -13.47
CA ASP A 176 -12.16 2.71 -14.07
C ASP A 176 -11.41 3.94 -13.52
N ASN A 177 -12.02 4.73 -12.62
CA ASN A 177 -11.35 5.82 -11.91
C ASN A 177 -10.70 5.34 -10.60
N LYS A 178 -9.55 5.94 -10.27
CA LYS A 178 -8.86 5.62 -9.03
C LYS A 178 -9.34 6.52 -7.90
N GLU A 179 -9.93 5.89 -6.89
CA GLU A 179 -10.25 6.51 -5.61
C GLU A 179 -8.99 6.80 -4.82
N ILE A 180 -8.99 7.91 -4.07
CA ILE A 180 -7.87 8.28 -3.20
C ILE A 180 -8.30 8.16 -1.75
N VAL A 181 -7.63 7.31 -0.99
CA VAL A 181 -7.85 7.11 0.44
C VAL A 181 -6.80 7.91 1.22
N ILE A 182 -7.25 8.70 2.18
CA ILE A 182 -6.43 9.64 2.94
C ILE A 182 -6.61 9.37 4.42
N GLY A 183 -5.49 9.11 5.08
CA GLY A 183 -5.39 9.02 6.53
C GLY A 183 -5.11 10.39 7.17
N GLY A 184 -5.88 10.72 8.18
CA GLY A 184 -5.58 11.75 9.17
C GLY A 184 -5.45 11.13 10.57
N THR A 185 -5.28 11.98 11.57
CA THR A 185 -5.25 11.58 12.99
C THR A 185 -6.64 11.39 13.58
N ASP A 186 -7.67 11.97 12.94
CA ASP A 186 -9.06 11.91 13.39
C ASP A 186 -9.88 10.85 12.63
N LYS A 187 -9.62 10.67 11.34
CA LYS A 187 -10.40 9.80 10.44
C LYS A 187 -9.56 9.25 9.29
N VAL A 188 -10.09 8.21 8.65
CA VAL A 188 -9.72 7.82 7.29
C VAL A 188 -10.89 8.15 6.38
N VAL A 189 -10.62 8.82 5.27
CA VAL A 189 -11.62 9.19 4.26
C VAL A 189 -11.22 8.66 2.89
N ALA A 190 -12.21 8.43 2.03
CA ALA A 190 -11.99 8.16 0.62
C ALA A 190 -12.58 9.29 -0.20
N ARG A 191 -11.78 9.86 -1.11
CA ARG A 191 -12.22 10.74 -2.17
C ARG A 191 -12.60 9.87 -3.36
N VAL A 192 -13.90 9.78 -3.59
CA VAL A 192 -14.52 9.00 -4.67
C VAL A 192 -14.75 9.89 -5.86
N ILE A 193 -14.33 9.43 -7.03
CA ILE A 193 -14.44 10.14 -8.31
C ILE A 193 -15.49 9.38 -9.11
N GLN A 194 -16.53 10.07 -9.60
CA GLN A 194 -17.55 9.46 -10.45
C GLN A 194 -17.81 10.38 -11.64
N GLY A 195 -17.17 10.08 -12.76
CA GLY A 195 -17.19 10.96 -13.94
C GLY A 195 -16.57 12.32 -13.64
N GLU A 196 -17.33 13.41 -13.84
CA GLU A 196 -16.85 14.77 -13.54
C GLU A 196 -17.08 15.19 -12.08
N ASP A 197 -17.84 14.40 -11.31
CA ASP A 197 -18.15 14.69 -9.91
C ASP A 197 -17.18 13.98 -8.96
N SER A 198 -17.03 14.53 -7.75
CA SER A 198 -16.32 13.84 -6.67
C SER A 198 -17.00 14.04 -5.33
N MET A 199 -16.91 13.03 -4.47
CA MET A 199 -17.44 13.05 -3.11
C MET A 199 -16.41 12.54 -2.10
N ILE A 200 -16.56 12.96 -0.84
CA ILE A 200 -15.76 12.44 0.27
C ILE A 200 -16.65 11.56 1.13
N THR A 201 -16.27 10.29 1.28
CA THR A 201 -16.90 9.37 2.23
C THR A 201 -15.97 9.09 3.40
N THR A 202 -16.54 8.83 4.57
CA THR A 202 -15.77 8.44 5.75
C THR A 202 -15.63 6.93 5.79
N VAL A 203 -14.40 6.44 5.85
CA VAL A 203 -14.09 5.02 6.00
C VAL A 203 -13.99 4.68 7.49
N VAL A 204 -13.10 5.35 8.21
CA VAL A 204 -12.92 5.16 9.65
C VAL A 204 -13.24 6.45 10.37
N ALA A 205 -14.17 6.37 11.33
CA ALA A 205 -14.62 7.50 12.14
C ALA A 205 -14.14 7.37 13.60
N ALA A 206 -12.85 7.10 13.80
CA ALA A 206 -12.26 6.90 15.13
C ALA A 206 -10.95 7.69 15.27
N PRO A 207 -10.77 8.45 16.37
CA PRO A 207 -9.54 9.19 16.60
C PRO A 207 -8.37 8.24 16.88
N MET A 208 -7.26 8.48 16.17
CA MET A 208 -6.10 7.57 16.12
C MET A 208 -4.92 7.97 17.00
N GLY A 209 -5.14 8.94 17.91
CA GLY A 209 -4.16 9.29 18.95
C GLY A 209 -2.80 9.74 18.43
N GLY A 210 -2.73 10.26 17.20
CA GLY A 210 -1.47 10.69 16.59
C GLY A 210 -0.67 9.58 15.89
N ARG A 211 -1.12 8.31 15.91
CA ARG A 211 -0.55 7.28 15.02
C ARG A 211 -1.23 7.35 13.65
N ALA A 212 -0.42 7.40 12.60
CA ALA A 212 -0.91 7.32 11.23
C ALA A 212 -1.58 5.96 10.98
N PRO A 213 -2.76 5.90 10.35
CA PRO A 213 -3.32 4.64 9.89
C PRO A 213 -2.44 4.08 8.77
N VAL A 214 -2.32 2.75 8.72
CA VAL A 214 -1.65 2.04 7.63
C VAL A 214 -2.72 1.58 6.64
N LEU A 215 -2.48 1.85 5.35
CA LEU A 215 -3.41 1.60 4.27
C LEU A 215 -2.75 0.66 3.26
N THR A 216 -3.50 -0.31 2.75
CA THR A 216 -3.15 -1.05 1.52
C THR A 216 -4.43 -1.41 0.78
N THR A 217 -4.32 -1.65 -0.51
CA THR A 217 -5.44 -2.07 -1.37
C THR A 217 -5.12 -3.40 -2.03
N GLY A 218 -6.16 -4.16 -2.38
CA GLY A 218 -6.07 -5.45 -3.05
C GLY A 218 -7.48 -6.04 -3.21
N ASP A 219 -7.70 -6.95 -4.14
CA ASP A 219 -8.99 -7.63 -4.31
C ASP A 219 -9.11 -8.79 -3.31
N PHE A 220 -9.60 -8.51 -2.09
CA PHE A 220 -9.64 -9.48 -0.99
C PHE A 220 -10.92 -10.31 -0.98
N ASP A 221 -12.00 -9.84 -1.62
CA ASP A 221 -13.27 -10.58 -1.75
C ASP A 221 -13.53 -11.17 -3.15
N SER A 222 -12.60 -10.94 -4.08
CA SER A 222 -12.55 -11.51 -5.43
C SER A 222 -13.70 -11.06 -6.34
N ASP A 223 -14.15 -9.82 -6.15
CA ASP A 223 -15.21 -9.23 -6.96
C ASP A 223 -14.70 -8.52 -8.22
N GLY A 224 -13.37 -8.41 -8.37
CA GLY A 224 -12.70 -7.79 -9.51
C GLY A 224 -12.44 -6.30 -9.36
N THR A 225 -12.82 -5.70 -8.23
CA THR A 225 -12.41 -4.35 -7.82
C THR A 225 -11.45 -4.43 -6.65
N ALA A 226 -10.66 -3.38 -6.42
CA ALA A 226 -9.80 -3.36 -5.25
C ALA A 226 -10.62 -3.05 -3.99
N ASP A 227 -10.33 -3.77 -2.91
CA ASP A 227 -10.77 -3.45 -1.56
C ASP A 227 -9.71 -2.60 -0.85
N LEU A 228 -10.11 -2.05 0.31
CA LEU A 228 -9.25 -1.29 1.19
C LEU A 228 -9.04 -2.03 2.53
N ALA A 229 -7.79 -2.30 2.87
CA ALA A 229 -7.37 -2.70 4.19
C ALA A 229 -6.86 -1.49 4.99
N VAL A 230 -7.41 -1.29 6.19
CA VAL A 230 -7.00 -0.22 7.10
C VAL A 230 -6.58 -0.83 8.43
N ALA A 231 -5.34 -0.56 8.83
CA ALA A 231 -4.88 -0.80 10.19
C ALA A 231 -4.73 0.52 10.95
N TYR A 232 -5.30 0.60 12.15
CA TYR A 232 -5.28 1.82 12.96
C TYR A 232 -5.36 1.50 14.45
N TRP A 233 -5.00 2.48 15.27
CA TRP A 233 -5.03 2.39 16.72
C TRP A 233 -6.04 3.37 17.26
N THR A 234 -6.83 3.00 18.27
CA THR A 234 -7.79 3.93 18.90
C THR A 234 -7.23 4.53 20.18
N ALA A 235 -7.38 5.84 20.34
CA ALA A 235 -7.00 6.55 21.57
C ALA A 235 -8.09 6.51 22.65
N GLY A 236 -7.69 6.54 23.93
CA GLY A 236 -8.61 6.80 25.05
C GLY A 236 -9.34 5.58 25.63
N ASN A 237 -8.91 4.36 25.30
CA ASN A 237 -9.38 3.12 25.92
C ASN A 237 -8.28 2.60 26.88
N PRO A 238 -8.60 2.05 28.08
CA PRO A 238 -7.61 1.49 29.01
C PRO A 238 -6.61 0.51 28.40
N ASN A 239 -6.89 -0.05 27.22
CA ASN A 239 -5.90 -0.66 26.34
C ASN A 239 -6.05 0.00 24.97
N THR A 240 -5.01 0.63 24.43
CA THR A 240 -5.00 1.12 23.04
C THR A 240 -5.28 -0.09 22.13
N GLN A 241 -6.46 -0.14 21.50
CA GLN A 241 -6.81 -1.26 20.63
C GLN A 241 -6.29 -0.97 19.23
N SER A 242 -5.43 -1.85 18.73
CA SER A 242 -5.09 -1.91 17.32
C SER A 242 -6.20 -2.66 16.58
N HIS A 243 -6.59 -2.17 15.41
CA HIS A 243 -7.63 -2.74 14.57
C HIS A 243 -7.08 -2.99 13.19
N VAL A 244 -7.51 -4.09 12.55
CA VAL A 244 -7.44 -4.24 11.09
C VAL A 244 -8.85 -4.45 10.58
N ARG A 245 -9.19 -3.75 9.50
CA ARG A 245 -10.53 -3.70 8.90
C ARG A 245 -10.39 -3.78 7.39
N LEU A 246 -11.21 -4.61 6.75
CA LEU A 246 -11.38 -4.61 5.30
C LEU A 246 -12.68 -3.90 4.93
N TRP A 247 -12.61 -3.11 3.88
CA TRP A 247 -13.68 -2.29 3.37
C TRP A 247 -13.78 -2.48 1.87
N ARG A 248 -15.01 -2.57 1.38
CA ARG A 248 -15.35 -2.61 -0.04
C ARG A 248 -16.33 -1.50 -0.39
N TRP A 249 -16.41 -1.12 -1.65
CA TRP A 249 -17.41 -0.14 -2.07
C TRP A 249 -18.81 -0.74 -2.10
N ASP A 250 -19.77 -0.05 -1.49
CA ASP A 250 -21.19 -0.35 -1.60
C ASP A 250 -21.84 0.66 -2.54
N ALA A 251 -22.02 0.26 -3.80
CA ALA A 251 -22.60 1.11 -4.84
C ALA A 251 -24.04 1.56 -4.53
N ASP A 252 -24.84 0.74 -3.85
CA ASP A 252 -26.22 1.07 -3.51
C ASP A 252 -26.30 2.19 -2.47
N ARG A 253 -25.32 2.25 -1.55
CA ARG A 253 -25.22 3.26 -0.50
C ARG A 253 -24.26 4.40 -0.84
N SER A 254 -23.46 4.24 -1.88
CA SER A 254 -22.37 5.16 -2.24
C SER A 254 -21.42 5.40 -1.05
N GLU A 255 -21.03 4.34 -0.36
CA GLU A 255 -20.11 4.41 0.79
C GLU A 255 -19.21 3.18 0.88
N MET A 256 -18.11 3.30 1.64
CA MET A 256 -17.27 2.15 1.98
C MET A 256 -17.95 1.31 3.07
N ALA A 257 -18.22 0.04 2.77
CA ALA A 257 -18.80 -0.91 3.70
C ALA A 257 -17.73 -1.84 4.27
N ASN A 258 -17.65 -1.89 5.60
CA ASN A 258 -16.78 -2.84 6.28
C ASN A 258 -17.36 -4.27 6.20
N PHE A 259 -16.55 -5.23 5.77
CA PHE A 259 -16.97 -6.63 5.66
C PHE A 259 -16.12 -7.62 6.48
N TRP A 260 -14.93 -7.21 6.94
CA TRP A 260 -14.08 -8.06 7.77
C TRP A 260 -13.30 -7.27 8.83
N ASN A 261 -13.09 -7.89 10.00
CA ASN A 261 -12.54 -7.26 11.20
C ASN A 261 -11.61 -8.20 12.00
N THR A 262 -10.51 -7.65 12.51
CA THR A 262 -9.75 -8.23 13.62
C THR A 262 -9.22 -7.16 14.58
N ASP A 263 -9.13 -7.50 15.86
CA ASP A 263 -8.73 -6.60 16.94
C ASP A 263 -7.49 -7.14 17.68
N ASN A 264 -6.73 -6.21 18.28
CA ASN A 264 -5.53 -6.49 19.06
C ASN A 264 -4.41 -7.20 18.26
N ALA A 265 -4.28 -6.84 16.99
CA ALA A 265 -3.28 -7.39 16.08
C ALA A 265 -1.90 -6.70 16.16
N GLY A 266 -1.70 -5.60 16.90
CA GLY A 266 -0.40 -4.93 17.05
C GLY A 266 0.24 -4.50 15.72
N VAL A 267 -0.60 -4.21 14.71
CA VAL A 267 -0.15 -4.02 13.33
C VAL A 267 0.50 -2.65 13.15
N THR A 268 1.66 -2.68 12.48
CA THR A 268 2.47 -1.52 12.12
C THR A 268 2.76 -1.44 10.62
N ALA A 269 2.50 -2.51 9.87
CA ALA A 269 2.64 -2.56 8.42
C ALA A 269 1.61 -3.50 7.81
N LEU A 270 1.18 -3.21 6.59
CA LEU A 270 0.32 -4.06 5.77
C LEU A 270 0.99 -4.28 4.42
N ALA A 271 0.78 -5.45 3.82
CA ALA A 271 1.13 -5.70 2.43
C ALA A 271 0.04 -6.56 1.79
N ALA A 272 -0.30 -6.26 0.54
CA ALA A 272 -1.27 -7.01 -0.23
C ALA A 272 -0.63 -7.61 -1.48
N GLY A 273 -1.21 -8.70 -1.97
CA GLY A 273 -0.88 -9.34 -3.23
C GLY A 273 -1.09 -10.84 -3.17
N ASP A 274 -1.22 -11.47 -4.32
CA ASP A 274 -1.30 -12.94 -4.45
C ASP A 274 0.03 -13.62 -4.04
N PHE A 275 0.12 -14.06 -2.78
CA PHE A 275 1.34 -14.65 -2.22
C PHE A 275 1.41 -16.16 -2.44
N ASP A 276 0.27 -16.84 -2.65
CA ASP A 276 0.21 -18.28 -2.83
C ASP A 276 -0.02 -18.74 -4.29
N GLY A 277 -0.31 -17.80 -5.19
CA GLY A 277 -0.44 -17.98 -6.62
C GLY A 277 -1.82 -18.49 -7.06
N ASP A 278 -2.86 -18.30 -6.24
CA ASP A 278 -4.22 -18.75 -6.54
C ASP A 278 -5.04 -17.76 -7.38
N GLY A 279 -4.52 -16.55 -7.57
CA GLY A 279 -5.13 -15.48 -8.35
C GLY A 279 -6.01 -14.52 -7.54
N HIS A 280 -6.00 -14.62 -6.21
CA HIS A 280 -6.68 -13.71 -5.29
C HIS A 280 -5.65 -12.93 -4.47
N ASP A 281 -5.92 -11.67 -4.12
CA ASP A 281 -4.96 -10.91 -3.32
C ASP A 281 -5.02 -11.37 -1.85
N ASP A 282 -3.87 -11.71 -1.29
CA ASP A 282 -3.71 -12.00 0.13
C ASP A 282 -3.40 -10.73 0.92
N LEU A 283 -3.65 -10.74 2.23
CA LEU A 283 -3.23 -9.69 3.17
C LEU A 283 -2.19 -10.23 4.18
N ALA A 284 -1.00 -9.64 4.16
CA ALA A 284 0.03 -9.86 5.17
C ALA A 284 0.02 -8.75 6.23
N LEU A 285 0.05 -9.15 7.51
CA LEU A 285 0.07 -8.25 8.66
C LEU A 285 1.47 -8.24 9.29
N GLY A 286 2.09 -7.05 9.33
CA GLY A 286 3.35 -6.82 10.04
C GLY A 286 3.09 -6.39 11.49
N GLU A 287 3.25 -7.33 12.42
CA GLU A 287 3.06 -7.07 13.85
C GLU A 287 4.39 -6.70 14.51
N CYS A 288 4.42 -5.56 15.20
CA CYS A 288 5.47 -5.28 16.18
C CYS A 288 4.90 -5.65 17.55
N ARG A 289 5.27 -6.85 18.04
CA ARG A 289 4.87 -7.32 19.36
C ARG A 289 6.08 -7.26 20.29
N GLU A 290 5.94 -6.57 21.41
CA GLU A 290 6.90 -6.67 22.50
C GLU A 290 6.99 -8.14 22.94
N ILE A 291 8.16 -8.74 22.72
CA ILE A 291 8.52 -9.94 23.46
C ILE A 291 8.83 -9.42 24.87
N ALA A 292 8.03 -9.83 25.85
CA ALA A 292 8.16 -9.45 27.25
C ALA A 292 9.54 -9.85 27.84
N ASP A 293 10.58 -9.10 27.50
CA ASP A 293 11.86 -9.06 28.18
C ASP A 293 12.02 -7.63 28.71
N GLU A 294 12.09 -7.52 30.03
CA GLU A 294 11.85 -6.31 30.82
C GLU A 294 12.93 -5.22 30.67
N ASN A 295 13.76 -5.22 29.60
CA ASN A 295 14.87 -4.26 29.45
C ASN A 295 15.26 -3.93 27.98
N ILE A 296 14.33 -3.96 27.03
CA ILE A 296 14.56 -3.34 25.72
C ILE A 296 13.70 -2.10 25.62
N ASP A 297 14.35 -0.94 25.61
CA ASP A 297 13.74 0.34 25.27
C ASP A 297 13.07 0.24 23.88
N ASP A 298 11.74 0.11 23.91
CA ASP A 298 10.70 0.32 22.91
C ASP A 298 11.07 0.39 21.41
N PRO A 299 10.83 -0.69 20.63
CA PRO A 299 10.87 -0.65 19.17
C PRO A 299 9.50 -0.39 18.48
N CYS A 300 8.39 -0.25 19.22
CA CYS A 300 7.02 -0.32 18.66
C CYS A 300 6.28 1.04 18.56
N GLY A 301 6.99 2.15 18.77
CA GLY A 301 6.50 3.53 18.63
C GLY A 301 6.21 4.18 19.99
N PRO A 302 6.25 5.52 20.09
CA PRO A 302 6.51 6.23 21.35
C PRO A 302 5.60 5.81 22.51
N GLU A 303 6.21 5.46 23.66
CA GLU A 303 5.59 5.03 24.92
C GLU A 303 4.36 5.85 25.34
N GLU A 304 4.34 7.16 25.04
CA GLU A 304 3.23 8.08 25.36
C GLU A 304 1.88 7.69 24.71
N LEU A 305 1.92 6.88 23.64
CA LEU A 305 0.73 6.41 22.91
C LEU A 305 0.31 4.97 23.27
N ALA A 306 1.15 4.25 24.02
CA ALA A 306 0.92 2.87 24.43
C ALA A 306 0.33 2.75 25.84
N GLU A 307 0.59 3.71 26.73
CA GLU A 307 0.00 3.73 28.06
C GLU A 307 -1.40 4.37 28.06
N GLY A 308 -2.42 3.53 28.27
CA GLY A 308 -3.75 4.00 28.62
C GLY A 308 -3.67 4.93 29.83
N ALA A 309 -4.15 6.16 29.68
CA ALA A 309 -4.08 7.21 30.67
C ALA A 309 -4.44 6.73 32.10
N ALA A 310 -3.43 6.63 32.96
CA ALA A 310 -3.59 6.63 34.41
C ALA A 310 -2.30 7.09 35.12
N SER A 311 -2.14 8.39 35.34
CA SER A 311 -2.22 8.95 36.70
C SER A 311 -1.76 10.40 36.79
N THR A 312 -2.45 11.11 37.67
CA THR A 312 -2.24 12.47 38.11
C THR A 312 -0.87 12.71 38.77
N SER A 313 -0.25 13.83 38.43
CA SER A 313 0.64 14.69 39.26
C SER A 313 1.51 14.03 40.34
N THR A 314 2.83 14.14 40.21
CA THR A 314 3.65 14.85 41.22
C THR A 314 5.02 15.22 40.65
N THR A 315 5.40 16.45 40.94
CA THR A 315 6.68 17.10 40.65
C THR A 315 7.90 16.32 41.16
N GLU A 316 8.89 16.04 40.31
CA GLU A 316 10.29 16.02 40.73
C GLU A 316 11.25 16.44 39.60
N ALA A 317 12.24 17.27 39.95
CA ALA A 317 13.19 17.94 39.06
C ALA A 317 14.33 17.01 38.56
N PRO A 318 15.05 17.35 37.47
CA PRO A 318 15.90 16.38 36.78
C PRO A 318 17.21 16.13 37.53
N ARG A 319 17.57 14.86 37.70
CA ARG A 319 18.88 14.44 38.23
C ARG A 319 19.83 14.08 37.09
N ALA A 320 21.02 14.66 37.17
CA ALA A 320 22.04 14.74 36.14
C ALA A 320 22.54 13.40 35.56
N ALA A 321 22.82 13.43 34.25
CA ALA A 321 23.46 12.40 33.46
C ALA A 321 24.85 11.99 34.01
N ARG A 322 25.13 10.68 33.99
CA ARG A 322 26.49 10.14 34.05
C ARG A 322 26.79 9.35 32.79
N SER A 323 27.81 9.83 32.09
CA SER A 323 28.46 9.23 30.92
C SER A 323 29.03 7.86 31.23
N ALA A 324 28.75 6.87 30.39
CA ALA A 324 29.50 5.62 30.28
C ALA A 324 29.78 5.30 28.80
N ALA A 325 31.03 4.94 28.53
CA ALA A 325 31.62 4.82 27.21
C ALA A 325 31.15 3.59 26.42
N ALA A 326 31.01 3.75 25.10
CA ALA A 326 30.70 2.68 24.15
C ALA A 326 31.87 1.68 23.96
N PRO A 327 31.62 0.35 23.88
CA PRO A 327 32.60 -0.60 23.39
C PRO A 327 32.56 -0.71 21.85
N ARG A 328 33.74 -0.73 21.25
CA ARG A 328 33.98 -0.91 19.80
C ARG A 328 33.57 -2.31 19.35
N LEU A 329 32.68 -2.43 18.35
CA LEU A 329 32.44 -3.70 17.65
C LEU A 329 33.48 -3.93 16.53
N SER A 330 34.15 -5.07 16.60
CA SER A 330 35.03 -5.62 15.56
C SER A 330 34.22 -6.52 14.62
N THR A 331 34.13 -6.18 13.34
CA THR A 331 33.53 -7.01 12.30
C THR A 331 34.40 -8.24 12.01
N ARG A 332 33.87 -9.45 12.28
CA ARG A 332 34.37 -10.72 11.72
C ARG A 332 33.27 -11.39 10.93
N THR A 333 33.40 -11.38 9.61
CA THR A 333 32.56 -12.12 8.68
C THR A 333 32.87 -13.62 8.80
N ARG A 334 31.89 -14.44 9.18
CA ARG A 334 32.01 -15.91 9.13
C ARG A 334 30.99 -16.45 8.12
N ARG A 335 31.50 -16.92 6.97
CA ARG A 335 30.72 -17.66 5.96
C ARG A 335 30.28 -18.99 6.58
N VAL A 336 28.98 -19.25 6.66
CA VAL A 336 28.43 -20.58 6.97
C VAL A 336 27.71 -21.09 5.74
N SER A 337 28.38 -21.95 4.97
CA SER A 337 27.74 -22.81 3.98
C SER A 337 27.32 -24.10 4.67
N ARG A 338 26.02 -24.38 4.80
CA ARG A 338 25.50 -25.71 5.15
C ARG A 338 24.56 -26.19 4.05
N ALA A 339 24.91 -27.34 3.49
CA ALA A 339 24.09 -28.11 2.57
C ALA A 339 22.91 -28.75 3.32
N TRP A 340 21.73 -28.75 2.70
CA TRP A 340 20.55 -29.47 3.16
C TRP A 340 20.64 -30.97 2.81
N PRO A 341 20.23 -31.89 3.71
CA PRO A 341 20.10 -33.30 3.37
C PRO A 341 18.81 -33.56 2.58
N ARG A 342 18.91 -34.38 1.53
CA ARG A 342 17.76 -34.92 0.77
C ARG A 342 17.01 -35.93 1.64
N THR A 343 15.74 -35.69 1.91
CA THR A 343 14.82 -36.68 2.50
C THR A 343 14.10 -37.47 1.41
N ALA A 344 13.95 -38.78 1.66
CA ALA A 344 13.35 -39.76 0.78
C ALA A 344 11.82 -39.66 0.74
N THR A 345 11.25 -39.98 -0.43
CA THR A 345 9.83 -40.08 -0.73
C THR A 345 9.15 -41.22 0.04
N ALA A 346 8.11 -40.90 0.83
CA ALA A 346 7.14 -41.88 1.34
C ALA A 346 5.86 -41.81 0.50
N SER A 347 5.40 -42.96 0.01
CA SER A 347 4.19 -43.11 -0.81
C SER A 347 2.93 -43.12 0.07
N ALA A 348 1.93 -42.33 -0.29
CA ALA A 348 0.62 -42.31 0.38
C ALA A 348 -0.23 -43.56 0.03
N PRO A 349 -1.11 -44.05 0.92
CA PRO A 349 -2.05 -45.13 0.63
C PRO A 349 -3.31 -44.62 -0.12
N PRO A 350 -4.02 -45.47 -0.88
CA PRO A 350 -5.18 -45.06 -1.67
C PRO A 350 -6.44 -44.86 -0.81
N LEU A 351 -7.28 -43.92 -1.23
CA LEU A 351 -8.60 -43.61 -0.65
C LEU A 351 -9.63 -44.72 -0.96
N PRO A 352 -10.59 -45.02 -0.05
CA PRO A 352 -11.67 -45.97 -0.31
C PRO A 352 -12.80 -45.37 -1.17
N SER A 353 -13.36 -46.20 -2.04
CA SER A 353 -14.47 -45.87 -2.95
C SER A 353 -15.82 -45.66 -2.22
N PRO A 354 -16.73 -44.84 -2.74
CA PRO A 354 -18.05 -44.62 -2.13
C PRO A 354 -19.01 -45.78 -2.40
N THR A 355 -19.51 -46.41 -1.34
CA THR A 355 -20.65 -47.33 -1.38
C THR A 355 -21.96 -46.56 -1.37
N SER A 356 -22.78 -46.73 -2.40
CA SER A 356 -24.18 -46.31 -2.45
C SER A 356 -25.04 -47.23 -1.57
N THR A 357 -25.82 -46.66 -0.66
CA THR A 357 -26.98 -47.36 -0.08
C THR A 357 -28.23 -46.55 -0.37
N ALA A 358 -29.07 -47.11 -1.25
CA ALA A 358 -30.43 -46.69 -1.49
C ALA A 358 -31.32 -47.17 -0.32
N THR A 359 -32.11 -46.27 0.24
CA THR A 359 -33.19 -46.62 1.16
C THR A 359 -34.51 -46.51 0.41
N ALA A 360 -35.11 -47.66 0.13
CA ALA A 360 -36.49 -47.76 -0.31
C ALA A 360 -37.40 -47.67 0.92
N ALA A 361 -38.46 -46.86 0.84
CA ALA A 361 -39.61 -46.95 1.72
C ALA A 361 -40.85 -47.11 0.84
N THR A 362 -41.52 -48.26 0.99
CA THR A 362 -42.86 -48.53 0.48
C THR A 362 -43.72 -48.91 1.67
N THR A 363 -44.77 -48.13 1.94
CA THR A 363 -46.19 -48.50 2.09
C THR A 363 -46.95 -47.27 2.53
#